data_AF-A0A7W3LXS1-F1
#
_entry.id   AF-A0A7W3LXS1-F1
#
_cell.length_a   1.000
_cell.length_b   1.000
_cell.length_c   1.000
_cell.angle_alpha   90.00
_cell.angle_beta   90.00
_cell.angle_gamma   90.00
#
_symmetry.space_group_name_H-M   'P 1'
#
loop_
_entity.id
_entity.type
_entity.pdbx_description
1 polymer ?
#
loop_
_entity_poly.entity_id
_entity_poly.type
_entity_poly.pdbx_seq_one_letter_code
_entity_poly.pdbx_strand_id
1 'polypeptide(L)'
;MNTPPLIPPAIRPAPPVADPAPGVAVLDTAVLSARLDESFDVLRDTYASAQGTGGGWYHELTRPEPGATATALGLLAFVEARRPFEHFDEGLAFLAARQSVSTEPLRDGGWATKTSLGMPVVEATAWIARFLASARCDLRPGAPDLRRAHRWLLRNQNADGGWGSMHGCPSRTWLTCLALRALVRLDPFEPAVTHGVEWLTADRTLHRPAWGPTPTAAPTVTHTAFTLLTLVEAAPDRRDERVLAAYDWLREHLDPADSDVWIETYDVAPHGPAAKPVWRLALWHYGLPLALAALLQDPRGVPGPLVGRAFRTLMREEVVDPRLGGLGGDGLSSLWTLWWRLEALNALSRPPLLRDGDLVYWLPDATVVQHAHARGRPLSSVLPGRAHRHVLRLLRRHWAALALALVALGSLVGVAVDLWNWRDFWLSVILPIMLTVMQEAMKRRRTQQRPPPAVR
;
A
#
# COMPACT_ATOMS: atom_id res chain seq x y z
N MET A 1 15.96 42.36 -25.43
CA MET A 1 16.39 40.98 -25.77
C MET A 1 16.01 40.09 -24.61
N ASN A 2 14.88 39.38 -24.71
CA ASN A 2 14.42 38.42 -23.69
C ASN A 2 15.13 37.09 -23.92
N THR A 3 16.06 36.73 -23.03
CA THR A 3 16.56 35.36 -22.93
C THR A 3 15.43 34.47 -22.40
N PRO A 4 15.04 33.41 -23.13
CA PRO A 4 14.08 32.44 -22.60
C PRO A 4 14.66 31.73 -21.37
N PRO A 5 13.81 31.31 -20.41
CA PRO A 5 14.27 30.55 -19.26
C PRO A 5 14.92 29.24 -19.73
N LEU A 6 16.10 28.95 -19.17
CA LEU A 6 16.80 27.68 -19.37
C LEU A 6 15.90 26.54 -18.88
N ILE A 7 15.37 25.77 -19.83
CA ILE A 7 14.71 24.51 -19.54
C ILE A 7 15.79 23.59 -18.95
N PRO A 8 15.65 23.11 -17.70
CA PRO A 8 16.61 22.17 -17.15
C PRO A 8 16.69 20.94 -18.08
N PRO A 9 17.89 20.40 -18.32
CA PRO A 9 18.03 19.25 -19.22
C PRO A 9 17.14 18.11 -18.73
N ALA A 10 16.36 17.52 -19.65
CA ALA A 10 15.57 16.34 -19.38
C ALA A 10 16.48 15.29 -18.74
N ILE A 11 16.15 14.88 -17.51
CA ILE A 11 16.87 13.84 -16.80
C ILE A 11 16.75 12.58 -17.67
N ARG A 12 17.87 12.11 -18.22
CA ARG A 12 17.88 10.85 -18.97
C ARG A 12 17.31 9.76 -18.06
N PRO A 13 16.39 8.91 -18.56
CA PRO A 13 15.87 7.82 -17.75
C PRO A 13 17.04 6.98 -17.24
N ALA A 14 17.06 6.75 -15.93
CA ALA A 14 18.07 5.90 -15.32
C ALA A 14 18.01 4.51 -15.96
N PRO A 15 19.16 3.86 -16.23
CA PRO A 15 19.15 2.50 -16.72
C PRO A 15 18.42 1.58 -15.72
N PRO A 16 17.66 0.58 -16.18
CA PRO A 16 16.94 -0.33 -15.30
C PRO A 16 17.91 -1.03 -14.36
N VAL A 17 17.51 -1.14 -13.09
CA VAL A 17 18.31 -1.82 -12.06
C VAL A 17 18.38 -3.32 -12.41
N ALA A 18 19.57 -3.90 -12.35
CA ALA A 18 19.74 -5.35 -12.48
C ALA A 18 18.89 -6.09 -11.43
N ASP A 19 18.34 -7.25 -11.79
CA ASP A 19 17.44 -8.00 -10.91
C ASP A 19 18.07 -8.17 -9.50
N PRO A 20 17.38 -7.70 -8.44
CA PRO A 20 17.92 -7.77 -7.11
C PRO A 20 18.11 -9.22 -6.67
N ALA A 21 19.05 -9.43 -5.74
CA ALA A 21 19.28 -10.74 -5.15
C ALA A 21 17.96 -11.36 -4.62
N PRO A 22 17.79 -12.69 -4.69
CA PRO A 22 16.57 -13.36 -4.22
C PRO A 22 16.21 -12.92 -2.81
N GLY A 23 14.99 -12.41 -2.63
CA GLY A 23 14.48 -11.94 -1.34
C GLY A 23 14.67 -10.44 -1.05
N VAL A 24 15.30 -9.66 -1.94
CA VAL A 24 15.34 -8.19 -1.84
C VAL A 24 14.27 -7.59 -2.75
N ALA A 25 13.29 -6.93 -2.14
CA ALA A 25 12.35 -6.11 -2.88
C ALA A 25 13.00 -4.78 -3.24
N VAL A 26 12.99 -4.43 -4.52
CA VAL A 26 13.39 -3.10 -5.01
C VAL A 26 12.15 -2.38 -5.48
N LEU A 27 11.98 -1.16 -4.99
CA LEU A 27 11.01 -0.21 -5.48
C LEU A 27 11.74 0.73 -6.43
N ASP A 28 11.48 0.59 -7.72
CA ASP A 28 12.01 1.49 -8.73
C ASP A 28 11.15 2.77 -8.77
N THR A 29 11.70 3.86 -8.25
CA THR A 29 11.00 5.15 -8.16
C THR A 29 10.78 5.79 -9.53
N ALA A 30 11.57 5.46 -10.54
CA ALA A 30 11.37 5.96 -11.90
C ALA A 30 10.14 5.30 -12.53
N VAL A 31 10.00 3.98 -12.37
CA VAL A 31 8.79 3.23 -12.80
C VAL A 31 7.56 3.75 -12.04
N LEU A 32 7.66 3.95 -10.72
CA LEU A 32 6.59 4.51 -9.92
C LEU A 32 6.15 5.90 -10.43
N SER A 33 7.10 6.79 -10.72
CA SER A 33 6.79 8.12 -11.25
C SER A 33 6.08 8.04 -12.59
N ALA A 34 6.56 7.20 -13.51
CA ALA A 34 5.94 7.03 -14.82
C ALA A 34 4.50 6.53 -14.71
N ARG A 35 4.23 5.54 -13.85
CA ARG A 35 2.86 5.02 -13.65
C ARG A 35 1.93 6.02 -12.94
N LEU A 36 2.47 6.89 -12.08
CA LEU A 36 1.71 8.02 -11.53
C LEU A 36 1.34 9.01 -12.62
N ASP A 37 2.29 9.40 -13.47
CA ASP A 37 2.05 10.34 -14.57
C ASP A 37 0.97 9.83 -15.54
N GLU A 38 1.08 8.57 -15.98
CA GLU A 38 0.08 7.89 -16.81
C GLU A 38 -1.32 7.94 -16.18
N SER A 39 -1.42 7.66 -14.88
CA SER A 39 -2.70 7.66 -14.17
C SER A 39 -3.34 9.06 -14.13
N PHE A 40 -2.52 10.12 -13.99
CA PHE A 40 -3.00 11.50 -14.02
C PHE A 40 -3.36 11.98 -15.43
N ASP A 41 -2.66 11.52 -16.45
CA ASP A 41 -2.98 11.83 -17.84
C ASP A 41 -4.33 11.22 -18.21
N VAL A 42 -4.62 9.98 -17.81
CA VAL A 42 -5.96 9.39 -17.98
C VAL A 42 -7.04 10.22 -17.28
N LEU A 43 -6.81 10.69 -16.04
CA LEU A 43 -7.78 11.58 -15.38
C LEU A 43 -8.01 12.87 -16.16
N ARG A 44 -6.95 13.53 -16.66
CA ARG A 44 -7.10 14.76 -17.46
C ARG A 44 -7.88 14.50 -18.74
N ASP A 45 -7.50 13.45 -19.48
CA ASP A 45 -8.07 13.16 -20.79
C ASP A 45 -9.54 12.75 -20.71
N THR A 46 -9.95 12.12 -19.60
CA THR A 46 -11.32 11.65 -19.36
C THR A 46 -12.22 12.68 -18.66
N TYR A 47 -11.72 13.87 -18.33
CA TYR A 47 -12.54 14.93 -17.75
C TYR A 47 -13.65 15.35 -18.73
N ALA A 48 -14.89 15.40 -18.24
CA ALA A 48 -16.04 15.82 -19.01
C ALA A 48 -16.54 17.20 -18.55
N SER A 49 -16.47 18.20 -19.43
CA SER A 49 -17.08 19.50 -19.21
C SER A 49 -18.60 19.43 -19.42
N ALA A 50 -19.38 19.91 -18.46
CA ALA A 50 -20.83 20.04 -18.55
C ALA A 50 -21.20 21.51 -18.83
N GLN A 51 -21.62 21.81 -20.07
CA GLN A 51 -21.93 23.18 -20.51
C GLN A 51 -22.81 23.93 -19.47
N GLY A 52 -22.27 25.01 -18.90
CA GLY A 52 -22.96 25.89 -17.97
C GLY A 52 -23.19 25.37 -16.54
N THR A 53 -22.77 24.14 -16.20
CA THR A 53 -22.99 23.54 -14.87
C THR A 53 -21.72 22.98 -14.21
N GLY A 54 -20.54 23.29 -14.77
CA GLY A 54 -19.24 22.85 -14.28
C GLY A 54 -18.72 21.64 -15.06
N GLY A 55 -18.11 20.66 -14.39
CA GLY A 55 -17.70 19.41 -15.03
C GLY A 55 -17.13 18.40 -14.04
N GLY A 56 -16.63 17.27 -14.55
CA GLY A 56 -16.01 16.25 -13.72
C GLY A 56 -15.96 14.88 -14.37
N TRP A 57 -16.01 13.85 -13.53
CA TRP A 57 -15.94 12.46 -13.96
C TRP A 57 -17.20 11.70 -13.54
N TYR A 58 -17.47 10.61 -14.24
CA TYR A 58 -18.35 9.55 -13.76
C TYR A 58 -17.50 8.33 -13.38
N HIS A 59 -18.08 7.37 -12.66
CA HIS A 59 -17.31 6.19 -12.26
C HIS A 59 -16.88 5.34 -13.46
N GLU A 60 -17.69 5.27 -14.52
CA GLU A 60 -17.25 4.83 -15.84
C GLU A 60 -16.63 6.04 -16.55
N LEU A 61 -15.30 6.07 -16.70
CA LEU A 61 -14.56 7.25 -17.17
C LEU A 61 -14.90 7.68 -18.61
N THR A 62 -15.51 6.79 -19.39
CA THR A 62 -15.96 7.07 -20.75
C THR A 62 -17.30 7.80 -20.81
N ARG A 63 -18.07 7.85 -19.71
CA ARG A 63 -19.38 8.52 -19.71
C ARG A 63 -19.23 10.04 -19.60
N PRO A 64 -19.93 10.80 -20.46
CA PRO A 64 -19.81 12.25 -20.49
C PRO A 64 -20.56 12.95 -19.34
N GLU A 65 -21.45 12.25 -18.63
CA GLU A 65 -22.26 12.85 -17.56
C GLU A 65 -21.59 12.70 -16.18
N PRO A 66 -21.00 13.77 -15.62
CA PRO A 66 -20.29 13.68 -14.34
C PRO A 66 -21.21 13.32 -13.17
N GLY A 67 -20.61 12.70 -12.15
CA GLY A 67 -21.24 12.35 -10.87
C GLY A 67 -20.47 12.94 -9.70
N ALA A 68 -21.16 13.36 -8.64
CA ALA A 68 -20.56 14.11 -7.54
C ALA A 68 -19.39 13.38 -6.85
N THR A 69 -19.58 12.11 -6.47
CA THR A 69 -18.51 11.31 -5.82
C THR A 69 -17.28 11.16 -6.70
N ALA A 70 -17.50 10.86 -7.99
CA ALA A 70 -16.43 10.67 -8.95
C ALA A 70 -15.66 11.98 -9.22
N THR A 71 -16.37 13.10 -9.35
CA THR A 71 -15.75 14.43 -9.44
C THR A 71 -14.87 14.74 -8.24
N ALA A 72 -15.37 14.52 -7.02
CA ALA A 72 -14.59 14.79 -5.81
C ALA A 72 -13.33 13.91 -5.69
N LEU A 73 -13.41 12.63 -6.08
CA LEU A 73 -12.26 11.73 -6.07
C LEU A 73 -11.20 12.11 -7.09
N GLY A 74 -11.60 12.46 -8.32
CA GLY A 74 -10.67 12.95 -9.34
C GLY A 74 -9.93 14.20 -8.86
N LEU A 75 -10.65 15.20 -8.33
CA LEU A 75 -10.05 16.41 -7.77
C LEU A 75 -9.17 16.10 -6.54
N LEU A 76 -9.60 15.19 -5.67
CA LEU A 76 -8.82 14.78 -4.50
C LEU A 76 -7.50 14.13 -4.92
N ALA A 77 -7.46 13.36 -6.01
CA ALA A 77 -6.24 12.73 -6.50
C ALA A 77 -5.18 13.79 -6.85
N PHE A 78 -5.58 14.85 -7.55
CA PHE A 78 -4.68 15.98 -7.87
C PHE A 78 -4.23 16.71 -6.60
N VAL A 79 -5.14 16.95 -5.64
CA VAL A 79 -4.83 17.59 -4.37
C VAL A 79 -3.82 16.79 -3.55
N GLU A 80 -4.05 15.48 -3.38
CA GLU A 80 -3.18 14.61 -2.60
C GLU A 80 -1.79 14.48 -3.25
N ALA A 81 -1.72 14.42 -4.58
CA ALA A 81 -0.46 14.42 -5.33
C ALA A 81 0.20 15.81 -5.42
N ARG A 82 -0.46 16.87 -4.94
CA ARG A 82 -0.02 18.28 -5.06
C ARG A 82 0.23 18.69 -6.50
N ARG A 83 -0.62 18.24 -7.41
CA ARG A 83 -0.60 18.59 -8.83
C ARG A 83 -1.71 19.60 -9.13
N PRO A 84 -1.44 20.64 -9.94
CA PRO A 84 -2.51 21.50 -10.42
C PRO A 84 -3.44 20.72 -11.36
N PHE A 85 -4.68 21.16 -11.42
CA PHE A 85 -5.67 20.69 -12.38
C PHE A 85 -6.41 21.89 -12.95
N GLU A 86 -6.53 21.93 -14.27
CA GLU A 86 -7.00 23.08 -15.04
C GLU A 86 -8.47 23.38 -14.75
N HIS A 87 -9.28 22.33 -14.56
CA HIS A 87 -10.73 22.45 -14.37
C HIS A 87 -11.18 22.30 -12.90
N PHE A 88 -10.31 22.67 -11.96
CA PHE A 88 -10.57 22.48 -10.54
C PHE A 88 -11.81 23.25 -10.07
N ASP A 89 -11.94 24.51 -10.50
CA ASP A 89 -13.03 25.38 -10.04
C ASP A 89 -14.36 25.02 -10.71
N GLU A 90 -14.38 24.55 -11.97
CA GLU A 90 -15.58 24.00 -12.61
C GLU A 90 -16.06 22.72 -11.91
N GLY A 91 -15.14 21.85 -11.51
CA GLY A 91 -15.45 20.68 -10.70
C GLY A 91 -16.01 21.05 -9.33
N LEU A 92 -15.46 22.08 -8.69
CA LEU A 92 -15.93 22.59 -7.40
C LEU A 92 -17.35 23.20 -7.52
N ALA A 93 -17.60 24.00 -8.54
CA ALA A 93 -18.92 24.58 -8.84
C ALA A 93 -19.96 23.48 -9.10
N PHE A 94 -19.58 22.42 -9.81
CA PHE A 94 -20.45 21.26 -10.04
C PHE A 94 -20.87 20.56 -8.74
N LEU A 95 -19.93 20.41 -7.79
CA LEU A 95 -20.22 19.84 -6.46
C LEU A 95 -21.13 20.77 -5.65
N ALA A 96 -20.91 22.08 -5.73
CA ALA A 96 -21.70 23.08 -4.99
C ALA A 96 -23.16 23.07 -5.45
N ALA A 97 -23.39 23.00 -6.76
CA ALA A 97 -24.72 22.92 -7.35
C ALA A 97 -25.50 21.65 -6.95
N ARG A 98 -24.82 20.61 -6.46
CA ARG A 98 -25.41 19.31 -6.06
C ARG A 98 -25.50 19.11 -4.56
N GLN A 99 -25.03 20.05 -3.75
CA GLN A 99 -25.20 19.94 -2.30
C GLN A 99 -26.68 20.10 -1.95
N SER A 100 -27.26 19.09 -1.30
CA SER A 100 -28.68 19.09 -0.97
C SER A 100 -29.05 20.24 -0.06
N VAL A 101 -30.12 20.97 -0.40
CA VAL A 101 -30.73 22.01 0.44
C VAL A 101 -32.08 21.49 0.91
N SER A 102 -32.25 21.35 2.22
CA SER A 102 -33.47 20.79 2.80
C SER A 102 -33.77 21.40 4.16
N THR A 103 -35.05 21.48 4.52
CA THR A 103 -35.46 21.81 5.88
C THR A 103 -35.33 20.62 6.84
N GLU A 104 -35.23 19.39 6.31
CA GLU A 104 -35.00 18.18 7.11
C GLU A 104 -33.51 18.09 7.52
N PRO A 105 -33.18 18.12 8.83
CA PRO A 105 -31.80 18.14 9.30
C PRO A 105 -30.93 16.96 8.84
N LEU A 106 -31.55 15.80 8.59
CA LEU A 106 -30.90 14.57 8.12
C LEU A 106 -30.64 14.56 6.62
N ARG A 107 -31.22 15.48 5.85
CA ARG A 107 -31.03 15.60 4.39
C ARG A 107 -30.24 16.85 4.00
N ASP A 108 -30.18 17.86 4.86
CA ASP A 108 -29.50 19.11 4.55
C ASP A 108 -27.98 18.99 4.54
N GLY A 109 -27.33 19.40 3.46
CA GLY A 109 -25.87 19.53 3.39
C GLY A 109 -25.10 18.33 2.84
N GLY A 110 -25.76 17.18 2.63
CA GLY A 110 -25.15 16.00 2.04
C GLY A 110 -25.26 15.95 0.51
N TRP A 111 -24.77 14.85 -0.08
CA TRP A 111 -24.85 14.58 -1.52
C TRP A 111 -25.43 13.20 -1.80
N ALA A 112 -26.23 13.14 -2.86
CA ALA A 112 -26.78 11.91 -3.41
C ALA A 112 -25.86 11.31 -4.47
N THR A 113 -25.99 10.00 -4.68
CA THR A 113 -25.49 9.32 -5.88
C THR A 113 -26.61 9.23 -6.92
N LYS A 114 -26.29 8.85 -8.16
CA LYS A 114 -27.34 8.61 -9.18
C LYS A 114 -28.30 7.48 -8.75
N THR A 115 -27.85 6.53 -7.93
CA THR A 115 -28.63 5.36 -7.49
C THR A 115 -29.40 5.59 -6.19
N SER A 116 -29.12 6.67 -5.44
CA SER A 116 -29.81 6.95 -4.18
C SER A 116 -31.10 7.76 -4.32
N LEU A 117 -31.65 7.88 -5.53
CA LEU A 117 -32.93 8.56 -5.81
C LEU A 117 -32.99 9.99 -5.25
N GLY A 118 -31.87 10.72 -5.29
CA GLY A 118 -31.77 12.08 -4.77
C GLY A 118 -31.62 12.20 -3.25
N MET A 119 -31.61 11.09 -2.51
CA MET A 119 -31.33 11.10 -1.08
C MET A 119 -29.82 11.16 -0.82
N PRO A 120 -29.35 12.07 0.04
CA PRO A 120 -27.96 12.08 0.46
C PRO A 120 -27.55 10.80 1.17
N VAL A 121 -26.33 10.33 0.89
CA VAL A 121 -25.78 9.11 1.49
C VAL A 121 -24.37 9.36 2.05
N VAL A 122 -23.98 8.53 3.02
CA VAL A 122 -22.68 8.62 3.69
C VAL A 122 -21.54 8.45 2.70
N GLU A 123 -21.63 7.50 1.77
CA GLU A 123 -20.59 7.27 0.76
C GLU A 123 -20.22 8.55 0.00
N ALA A 124 -21.18 9.20 -0.65
CA ALA A 124 -20.95 10.41 -1.42
C ALA A 124 -20.54 11.58 -0.51
N THR A 125 -21.25 11.78 0.60
CA THR A 125 -21.02 12.93 1.48
C THR A 125 -19.64 12.87 2.15
N ALA A 126 -19.20 11.70 2.59
CA ALA A 126 -17.89 11.53 3.22
C ALA A 126 -16.75 11.75 2.23
N TRP A 127 -16.83 11.21 1.01
CA TRP A 127 -15.81 11.45 -0.02
C TRP A 127 -15.69 12.92 -0.38
N ILE A 128 -16.81 13.59 -0.61
CA ILE A 128 -16.84 15.01 -0.98
C ILE A 128 -16.36 15.86 0.19
N ALA A 129 -16.79 15.59 1.43
CA ALA A 129 -16.34 16.32 2.60
C ALA A 129 -14.82 16.14 2.84
N ARG A 130 -14.29 14.92 2.72
CA ARG A 130 -12.85 14.64 2.79
C ARG A 130 -12.09 15.44 1.74
N PHE A 131 -12.59 15.48 0.50
CA PHE A 131 -12.01 16.29 -0.57
C PHE A 131 -11.97 17.78 -0.20
N LEU A 132 -13.12 18.36 0.12
CA LEU A 132 -13.27 19.78 0.42
C LEU A 132 -12.37 20.21 1.59
N ALA A 133 -12.32 19.41 2.66
CA ALA A 133 -11.44 19.65 3.79
C ALA A 133 -9.95 19.51 3.41
N SER A 134 -9.61 18.52 2.58
CA SER A 134 -8.23 18.30 2.15
C SER A 134 -7.68 19.41 1.28
N ALA A 135 -8.52 19.94 0.41
CA ALA A 135 -8.21 21.03 -0.49
C ALA A 135 -8.37 22.43 0.14
N ARG A 136 -8.87 22.51 1.38
CA ARG A 136 -9.21 23.76 2.08
C ARG A 136 -10.14 24.65 1.25
N CYS A 137 -11.17 24.02 0.65
CA CYS A 137 -12.10 24.69 -0.25
C CYS A 137 -13.06 25.66 0.47
N ASP A 138 -13.19 25.57 1.80
CA ASP A 138 -14.02 26.47 2.61
C ASP A 138 -13.61 27.95 2.49
N LEU A 139 -12.38 28.22 2.05
CA LEU A 139 -11.86 29.55 1.77
C LEU A 139 -12.09 30.03 0.33
N ARG A 140 -12.63 29.17 -0.55
CA ARG A 140 -12.82 29.48 -1.97
C ARG A 140 -14.24 30.00 -2.25
N PRO A 141 -14.41 31.07 -3.04
CA PRO A 141 -15.72 31.52 -3.49
C PRO A 141 -16.45 30.42 -4.27
N GLY A 142 -17.75 30.25 -4.01
CA GLY A 142 -18.58 29.27 -4.73
C GLY A 142 -18.32 27.82 -4.37
N ALA A 143 -17.47 27.54 -3.37
CA ALA A 143 -17.31 26.19 -2.83
C ALA A 143 -18.59 25.70 -2.13
N PRO A 144 -18.83 24.39 -2.09
CA PRO A 144 -19.88 23.85 -1.24
C PRO A 144 -19.68 24.20 0.23
N ASP A 145 -20.78 24.28 0.98
CA ASP A 145 -20.74 24.58 2.41
C ASP A 145 -20.24 23.36 3.19
N LEU A 146 -18.95 23.40 3.53
CA LEU A 146 -18.28 22.33 4.28
C LEU A 146 -18.86 22.15 5.69
N ARG A 147 -19.40 23.21 6.32
CA ARG A 147 -20.01 23.13 7.65
C ARG A 147 -21.35 22.39 7.61
N ARG A 148 -22.09 22.53 6.51
CA ARG A 148 -23.32 21.74 6.27
C ARG A 148 -22.99 20.26 6.06
N ALA A 149 -21.94 19.95 5.28
CA ALA A 149 -21.45 18.58 5.10
C ALA A 149 -21.00 17.95 6.44
N HIS A 150 -20.25 18.70 7.25
CA HIS A 150 -19.82 18.27 8.58
C HIS A 150 -21.03 17.92 9.46
N ARG A 151 -21.97 18.85 9.64
CA ARG A 151 -23.19 18.62 10.44
C ARG A 151 -24.02 17.45 9.92
N TRP A 152 -24.08 17.24 8.61
CA TRP A 152 -24.79 16.12 8.02
C TRP A 152 -24.19 14.78 8.46
N LEU A 153 -22.86 14.64 8.44
CA LEU A 153 -22.17 13.41 8.89
C LEU A 153 -22.42 13.12 10.37
N LEU A 154 -22.36 14.14 11.23
CA LEU A 154 -22.63 13.98 12.68
C LEU A 154 -24.06 13.52 12.94
N ARG A 155 -25.04 14.14 12.28
CA ARG A 155 -26.46 13.77 12.45
C ARG A 155 -26.80 12.39 11.88
N ASN A 156 -25.99 11.88 10.95
CA ASN A 156 -26.19 10.58 10.34
C ASN A 156 -25.39 9.45 11.00
N GLN A 157 -24.65 9.72 12.08
CA GLN A 157 -24.07 8.67 12.92
C GLN A 157 -25.18 7.91 13.65
N ASN A 158 -25.11 6.58 13.67
CA ASN A 158 -26.04 5.76 14.42
C ASN A 158 -25.70 5.75 15.92
N ALA A 159 -26.67 5.34 16.74
CA ALA A 159 -26.49 5.23 18.19
C ALA A 159 -25.41 4.22 18.61
N ASP A 160 -25.06 3.27 17.75
CA ASP A 160 -23.95 2.32 18.00
C ASP A 160 -22.56 2.95 17.76
N GLY A 161 -22.49 4.17 17.23
CA GLY A 161 -21.26 4.87 16.89
C GLY A 161 -20.79 4.65 15.44
N GLY A 162 -21.40 3.72 14.71
CA GLY A 162 -21.08 3.46 13.30
C GLY A 162 -21.92 4.28 12.31
N TRP A 163 -21.62 4.13 11.02
CA TRP A 163 -22.41 4.69 9.93
C TRP A 163 -22.91 3.61 8.98
N GLY A 164 -24.20 3.70 8.64
CA GLY A 164 -24.82 3.02 7.50
C GLY A 164 -24.86 3.93 6.27
N SER A 165 -25.65 3.57 5.23
CA SER A 165 -25.81 4.45 4.05
C SER A 165 -26.43 5.80 4.39
N MET A 166 -27.29 5.83 5.40
CA MET A 166 -27.95 7.00 5.99
C MET A 166 -28.24 6.68 7.47
N HIS A 167 -28.69 7.68 8.23
CA HIS A 167 -29.18 7.47 9.59
C HIS A 167 -30.22 6.33 9.67
N GLY A 168 -30.06 5.43 10.63
CA GLY A 168 -30.96 4.31 10.88
C GLY A 168 -30.74 3.10 9.96
N CYS A 169 -29.92 3.20 8.91
CA CYS A 169 -29.44 2.03 8.18
C CYS A 169 -28.36 1.31 9.02
N PRO A 170 -28.25 -0.03 8.96
CA PRO A 170 -27.24 -0.77 9.70
C PRO A 170 -25.81 -0.26 9.43
N SER A 171 -25.04 -0.08 10.50
CA SER A 171 -23.65 0.35 10.43
C SER A 171 -22.78 -0.66 9.68
N ARG A 172 -21.90 -0.16 8.81
CA ARG A 172 -21.00 -0.99 7.98
C ARG A 172 -19.57 -0.49 8.10
N THR A 173 -18.61 -1.41 7.97
CA THR A 173 -17.19 -1.11 8.15
C THR A 173 -16.70 -0.06 7.16
N TRP A 174 -17.02 -0.23 5.86
CA TRP A 174 -16.59 0.69 4.82
C TRP A 174 -17.11 2.11 5.02
N LEU A 175 -18.41 2.27 5.30
CA LEU A 175 -19.05 3.57 5.48
C LEU A 175 -18.60 4.27 6.77
N THR A 176 -18.41 3.50 7.84
CA THR A 176 -17.82 4.01 9.09
C THR A 176 -16.41 4.52 8.84
N CYS A 177 -15.60 3.76 8.09
CA CYS A 177 -14.26 4.21 7.71
C CYS A 177 -14.28 5.49 6.86
N LEU A 178 -15.18 5.59 5.87
CA LEU A 178 -15.33 6.80 5.06
C LEU A 178 -15.71 8.02 5.91
N ALA A 179 -16.71 7.87 6.78
CA ALA A 179 -17.15 8.94 7.68
C ALA A 179 -16.01 9.41 8.59
N LEU A 180 -15.29 8.47 9.23
CA LEU A 180 -14.13 8.78 10.06
C LEU A 180 -13.02 9.51 9.27
N ARG A 181 -12.66 8.98 8.10
CA ARG A 181 -11.65 9.56 7.20
C ARG A 181 -12.01 10.97 6.71
N ALA A 182 -13.30 11.32 6.69
CA ALA A 182 -13.76 12.68 6.41
C ALA A 182 -13.73 13.54 7.68
N LEU A 183 -14.30 13.05 8.79
CA LEU A 183 -14.39 13.78 10.06
C LEU A 183 -13.02 14.15 10.62
N VAL A 184 -12.02 13.26 10.57
CA VAL A 184 -10.65 13.55 11.00
C VAL A 184 -10.04 14.73 10.24
N ARG A 185 -10.44 14.97 8.98
CA ARG A 185 -9.99 16.12 8.18
C ARG A 185 -10.77 17.39 8.47
N LEU A 186 -12.01 17.26 8.95
CA LEU A 186 -12.90 18.37 9.30
C LEU A 186 -12.62 18.88 10.72
N ASP A 187 -12.71 17.97 11.69
CA ASP A 187 -12.46 18.18 13.10
C ASP A 187 -12.07 16.83 13.76
N PRO A 188 -10.77 16.59 14.04
CA PRO A 188 -10.32 15.34 14.63
C PRO A 188 -10.73 15.15 16.10
N PHE A 189 -11.21 16.20 16.78
CA PHE A 189 -11.60 16.14 18.20
C PHE A 189 -13.11 15.97 18.40
N GLU A 190 -13.88 15.87 17.32
CA GLU A 190 -15.31 15.64 17.38
C GLU A 190 -15.61 14.28 18.06
N PRO A 191 -16.49 14.22 19.08
CA PRO A 191 -16.84 12.96 19.77
C PRO A 191 -17.29 11.84 18.84
N ALA A 192 -17.91 12.18 17.70
CA ALA A 192 -18.28 11.22 16.67
C ALA A 192 -17.09 10.39 16.16
N VAL A 193 -15.88 10.97 16.08
CA VAL A 193 -14.65 10.26 15.69
C VAL A 193 -14.32 9.19 16.72
N THR A 194 -14.34 9.53 18.01
CA THR A 194 -14.09 8.57 19.10
C THR A 194 -15.09 7.42 19.05
N HIS A 195 -16.39 7.71 18.96
CA HIS A 195 -17.43 6.67 18.89
C HIS A 195 -17.29 5.76 17.66
N GLY A 196 -16.89 6.29 16.51
CA GLY A 196 -16.64 5.48 15.31
C GLY A 196 -15.42 4.58 15.43
N VAL A 197 -14.34 5.07 16.05
CA VAL A 197 -13.16 4.25 16.37
C VAL A 197 -13.51 3.15 17.39
N GLU A 198 -14.34 3.46 18.38
CA GLU A 198 -14.87 2.48 19.32
C GLU A 198 -15.71 1.42 18.61
N TRP A 199 -16.63 1.81 17.72
CA TRP A 199 -17.41 0.87 16.92
C TRP A 199 -16.52 -0.08 16.10
N LEU A 200 -15.48 0.44 15.44
CA LEU A 200 -14.53 -0.40 14.68
C LEU A 200 -13.75 -1.37 15.57
N THR A 201 -13.48 -1.01 16.82
CA THR A 201 -12.60 -1.80 17.70
C THR A 201 -13.33 -2.63 18.76
N ALA A 202 -14.64 -2.43 18.94
CA ALA A 202 -15.44 -3.03 20.00
C ALA A 202 -15.40 -4.57 20.01
N ASP A 203 -15.55 -5.21 18.85
CA ASP A 203 -15.55 -6.67 18.70
C ASP A 203 -14.18 -7.23 18.28
N ARG A 204 -13.09 -6.45 18.41
CA ARG A 204 -11.75 -6.90 18.00
C ARG A 204 -10.97 -7.45 19.17
N THR A 205 -10.51 -8.68 18.98
CA THR A 205 -9.70 -9.45 19.93
C THR A 205 -8.51 -10.05 19.20
N LEU A 206 -7.54 -10.61 19.91
CA LEU A 206 -6.41 -11.31 19.29
C LEU A 206 -6.86 -12.50 18.42
N HIS A 207 -8.02 -13.09 18.72
CA HIS A 207 -8.60 -14.21 17.94
C HIS A 207 -9.53 -13.76 16.80
N ARG A 208 -9.90 -12.47 16.78
CA ARG A 208 -10.66 -11.83 15.69
C ARG A 208 -10.01 -10.49 15.34
N PRO A 209 -8.82 -10.51 14.74
CA PRO A 209 -8.05 -9.28 14.54
C PRO A 209 -8.50 -8.46 13.32
N ALA A 210 -9.15 -9.08 12.34
CA ALA A 210 -9.41 -8.50 11.02
C ALA A 210 -10.89 -8.11 10.83
N TRP A 211 -11.23 -7.37 9.77
CA TRP A 211 -12.57 -6.82 9.53
C TRP A 211 -13.22 -7.32 8.25
N GLY A 212 -14.54 -7.52 8.30
CA GLY A 212 -15.42 -7.76 7.15
C GLY A 212 -16.36 -6.58 6.90
N PRO A 213 -17.30 -6.69 5.93
CA PRO A 213 -18.28 -5.66 5.62
C PRO A 213 -19.15 -5.22 6.81
N THR A 214 -19.43 -6.16 7.72
CA THR A 214 -20.12 -5.95 8.99
C THR A 214 -19.31 -6.58 10.12
N PRO A 215 -19.58 -6.25 11.40
CA PRO A 215 -18.85 -6.83 12.53
C PRO A 215 -18.93 -8.37 12.58
N THR A 216 -20.03 -8.95 12.09
CA THR A 216 -20.31 -10.39 12.09
C THR A 216 -19.85 -11.12 10.82
N ALA A 217 -19.51 -10.39 9.75
CA ALA A 217 -19.08 -11.00 8.50
C ALA A 217 -17.64 -11.51 8.58
N ALA A 218 -17.32 -12.48 7.72
CA ALA A 218 -15.95 -12.96 7.57
C ALA A 218 -15.00 -11.81 7.19
N PRO A 219 -13.77 -11.78 7.73
CA PRO A 219 -12.82 -10.75 7.37
C PRO A 219 -12.42 -10.79 5.89
N THR A 220 -12.10 -9.61 5.34
CA THR A 220 -11.60 -9.47 3.97
C THR A 220 -10.35 -8.59 3.97
N VAL A 221 -9.48 -8.79 2.98
CA VAL A 221 -8.28 -7.96 2.77
C VAL A 221 -8.66 -6.49 2.65
N THR A 222 -9.66 -6.16 1.84
CA THR A 222 -10.12 -4.78 1.60
C THR A 222 -10.56 -4.09 2.89
N HIS A 223 -11.49 -4.68 3.64
CA HIS A 223 -12.04 -4.06 4.85
C HIS A 223 -10.99 -3.95 5.95
N THR A 224 -10.12 -4.95 6.07
CA THR A 224 -9.03 -4.92 7.05
C THR A 224 -8.02 -3.84 6.73
N ALA A 225 -7.56 -3.76 5.47
CA ALA A 225 -6.63 -2.74 5.02
C ALA A 225 -7.21 -1.32 5.17
N PHE A 226 -8.46 -1.10 4.75
CA PHE A 226 -9.10 0.21 4.84
C PHE A 226 -9.35 0.64 6.30
N THR A 227 -9.68 -0.31 7.18
CA THR A 227 -9.79 -0.05 8.61
C THR A 227 -8.44 0.33 9.21
N LEU A 228 -7.36 -0.39 8.88
CA LEU A 228 -6.01 -0.06 9.34
C LEU A 228 -5.57 1.35 8.89
N LEU A 229 -5.80 1.70 7.62
CA LEU A 229 -5.55 3.06 7.12
C LEU A 229 -6.37 4.12 7.86
N THR A 230 -7.63 3.80 8.18
CA THR A 230 -8.51 4.69 8.95
C THR A 230 -8.02 4.87 10.39
N LEU A 231 -7.61 3.80 11.05
CA LEU A 231 -7.09 3.85 12.42
C LEU A 231 -5.76 4.63 12.50
N VAL A 232 -4.90 4.53 11.49
CA VAL A 232 -3.68 5.34 11.40
C VAL A 232 -4.00 6.84 11.34
N GLU A 233 -5.08 7.23 10.65
CA GLU A 233 -5.51 8.63 10.55
C GLU A 233 -6.28 9.10 11.81
N ALA A 234 -7.22 8.29 12.31
CA ALA A 234 -8.16 8.66 13.36
C ALA A 234 -7.64 8.42 14.79
N ALA A 235 -6.69 7.51 14.96
CA ALA A 235 -6.13 7.13 16.25
C ALA A 235 -4.62 6.80 16.14
N PRO A 236 -3.78 7.77 15.73
CA PRO A 236 -2.35 7.55 15.42
C PRO A 236 -1.53 7.00 16.59
N ASP A 237 -1.91 7.30 17.82
CA ASP A 237 -1.24 6.81 19.04
C ASP A 237 -1.62 5.36 19.38
N ARG A 238 -2.64 4.80 18.72
CA ARG A 238 -3.13 3.45 19.00
C ARG A 238 -2.22 2.40 18.38
N ARG A 239 -1.32 1.88 19.20
CA ARG A 239 -0.39 0.79 18.85
C ARG A 239 -0.54 -0.43 19.74
N ASP A 240 -1.79 -0.80 20.00
CA ASP A 240 -2.11 -1.97 20.81
C ASP A 240 -1.89 -3.30 20.06
N GLU A 241 -1.82 -4.40 20.81
CA GLU A 241 -1.59 -5.74 20.25
C GLU A 241 -2.68 -6.17 19.25
N ARG A 242 -3.89 -5.60 19.33
CA ARG A 242 -5.01 -5.94 18.43
C ARG A 242 -4.77 -5.37 17.05
N VAL A 243 -4.30 -4.11 16.97
CA VAL A 243 -3.89 -3.49 15.70
C VAL A 243 -2.71 -4.26 15.09
N LEU A 244 -1.74 -4.68 15.90
CA LEU A 244 -0.62 -5.49 15.41
C LEU A 244 -1.06 -6.86 14.86
N ALA A 245 -1.98 -7.53 15.56
CA ALA A 245 -2.55 -8.80 15.11
C ALA A 245 -3.32 -8.63 13.78
N ALA A 246 -3.95 -7.48 13.55
CA ALA A 246 -4.62 -7.18 12.28
C ALA A 246 -3.62 -7.01 11.12
N TYR A 247 -2.47 -6.39 11.37
CA TYR A 247 -1.38 -6.35 10.39
C TYR A 247 -0.82 -7.74 10.11
N ASP A 248 -0.69 -8.61 11.11
CA ASP A 248 -0.26 -10.00 10.91
C ASP A 248 -1.27 -10.78 10.06
N TRP A 249 -2.56 -10.66 10.38
CA TRP A 249 -3.61 -11.24 9.55
C TRP A 249 -3.52 -10.75 8.10
N LEU A 250 -3.35 -9.45 7.87
CA LEU A 250 -3.24 -8.88 6.52
C LEU A 250 -2.01 -9.42 5.76
N ARG A 251 -0.87 -9.60 6.44
CA ARG A 251 0.35 -10.18 5.84
C ARG A 251 0.17 -11.63 5.43
N GLU A 252 -0.59 -12.40 6.20
CA GLU A 252 -0.86 -13.82 5.95
C GLU A 252 -1.89 -14.04 4.84
N HIS A 253 -2.86 -13.13 4.69
CA HIS A 253 -4.01 -13.29 3.80
C HIS A 253 -3.91 -12.47 2.50
N LEU A 254 -2.94 -11.55 2.38
CA LEU A 254 -2.68 -10.87 1.11
C LEU A 254 -1.95 -11.81 0.15
N ASP A 255 -2.63 -12.21 -0.92
CA ASP A 255 -1.96 -12.73 -2.11
C ASP A 255 -1.53 -11.55 -3.01
N PRO A 256 -0.24 -11.24 -3.14
CA PRO A 256 0.22 -10.14 -3.98
C PRO A 256 0.14 -10.43 -5.48
N ALA A 257 -0.14 -11.67 -5.88
CA ALA A 257 -0.38 -12.03 -7.29
C ALA A 257 -1.84 -11.85 -7.69
N ASP A 258 -2.73 -11.71 -6.71
CA ASP A 258 -4.16 -11.57 -6.92
C ASP A 258 -4.56 -10.09 -6.98
N SER A 259 -5.24 -9.72 -8.07
CA SER A 259 -5.83 -8.40 -8.29
C SER A 259 -7.32 -8.37 -7.92
N ASP A 260 -7.77 -9.25 -7.03
CA ASP A 260 -9.15 -9.44 -6.60
C ASP A 260 -9.94 -8.11 -6.48
N VAL A 261 -10.89 -7.96 -7.38
CA VAL A 261 -11.90 -6.90 -7.39
C VAL A 261 -13.26 -7.55 -7.17
N TRP A 262 -14.00 -7.04 -6.20
CA TRP A 262 -15.34 -7.56 -5.91
C TRP A 262 -16.31 -6.43 -5.58
N ILE A 263 -17.61 -6.74 -5.68
CA ILE A 263 -18.68 -5.78 -5.44
C ILE A 263 -19.45 -6.18 -4.19
N GLU A 264 -19.46 -5.31 -3.20
CA GLU A 264 -20.35 -5.43 -2.06
C GLU A 264 -21.72 -4.87 -2.42
N THR A 265 -22.74 -5.73 -2.43
CA THR A 265 -24.13 -5.31 -2.64
C THR A 265 -24.96 -5.45 -1.39
N TYR A 266 -25.70 -4.40 -1.03
CA TYR A 266 -26.67 -4.47 0.06
C TYR A 266 -27.85 -3.53 -0.17
N ASP A 267 -28.96 -3.88 0.45
CA ASP A 267 -30.23 -3.18 0.31
C ASP A 267 -30.28 -1.97 1.26
N VAL A 268 -30.85 -0.87 0.77
CA VAL A 268 -31.01 0.36 1.54
C VAL A 268 -32.49 0.65 1.74
N ALA A 269 -32.86 0.82 3.01
CA ALA A 269 -34.22 1.12 3.46
C ALA A 269 -34.21 2.44 4.25
N PRO A 270 -34.65 3.56 3.65
CA PRO A 270 -34.62 4.90 4.29
C PRO A 270 -35.42 5.00 5.58
N HIS A 271 -36.42 4.13 5.74
CA HIS A 271 -37.33 4.12 6.88
C HIS A 271 -36.92 3.08 7.93
N GLY A 272 -35.65 2.66 7.91
CA GLY A 272 -35.07 1.68 8.84
C GLY A 272 -35.11 0.24 8.33
N PRO A 273 -34.45 -0.69 9.05
CA PRO A 273 -34.21 -2.07 8.59
C PRO A 273 -35.48 -2.94 8.48
N ALA A 274 -36.60 -2.53 9.10
CA ALA A 274 -37.88 -3.21 8.99
C ALA A 274 -38.72 -2.74 7.78
N ALA A 275 -38.30 -1.67 7.10
CA ALA A 275 -38.99 -1.15 5.92
C ALA A 275 -38.55 -1.88 4.64
N LYS A 276 -39.41 -1.86 3.61
CA LYS A 276 -39.06 -2.45 2.32
C LYS A 276 -37.82 -1.74 1.73
N PRO A 277 -36.83 -2.49 1.20
CA PRO A 277 -35.74 -1.93 0.43
C PRO A 277 -36.25 -1.00 -0.67
N VAL A 278 -35.64 0.17 -0.79
CA VAL A 278 -36.00 1.16 -1.80
C VAL A 278 -35.02 1.12 -2.96
N TRP A 279 -33.73 0.86 -2.69
CA TRP A 279 -32.73 0.59 -3.73
C TRP A 279 -31.64 -0.35 -3.20
N ARG A 280 -30.80 -0.82 -4.12
CA ARG A 280 -29.60 -1.62 -3.83
C ARG A 280 -28.37 -0.80 -4.14
N LEU A 281 -27.44 -0.76 -3.19
CA LEU A 281 -26.14 -0.10 -3.34
C LEU A 281 -25.08 -1.16 -3.71
N ALA A 282 -24.14 -0.78 -4.58
CA ALA A 282 -23.04 -1.61 -5.04
C ALA A 282 -21.72 -0.85 -4.85
N LEU A 283 -20.84 -1.33 -3.96
CA LEU A 283 -19.53 -0.75 -3.68
C LEU A 283 -18.44 -1.62 -4.29
N TRP A 284 -17.55 -1.00 -5.08
CA TRP A 284 -16.40 -1.68 -5.66
C TRP A 284 -15.21 -1.67 -4.71
N HIS A 285 -14.64 -2.85 -4.50
CA HIS A 285 -13.58 -3.08 -3.51
C HIS A 285 -12.33 -3.63 -4.17
N TYR A 286 -11.18 -3.05 -3.82
CA TYR A 286 -9.87 -3.35 -4.42
C TYR A 286 -8.90 -3.75 -3.33
N GLY A 287 -8.61 -5.05 -3.22
CA GLY A 287 -7.80 -5.58 -2.11
C GLY A 287 -6.35 -5.14 -2.15
N LEU A 288 -5.69 -5.39 -3.29
CA LEU A 288 -4.24 -5.19 -3.47
C LEU A 288 -3.74 -3.77 -3.17
N PRO A 289 -4.27 -2.69 -3.80
CA PRO A 289 -3.78 -1.33 -3.56
C PRO A 289 -3.96 -0.87 -2.11
N LEU A 290 -5.14 -1.15 -1.53
CA LEU A 290 -5.44 -0.80 -0.14
C LEU A 290 -4.52 -1.55 0.83
N ALA A 291 -4.33 -2.85 0.63
CA ALA A 291 -3.45 -3.66 1.46
C ALA A 291 -2.00 -3.20 1.37
N LEU A 292 -1.54 -2.84 0.16
CA LEU A 292 -0.21 -2.27 -0.05
C LEU A 292 -0.03 -0.97 0.74
N ALA A 293 -0.99 -0.03 0.62
CA ALA A 293 -0.97 1.22 1.37
C ALA A 293 -0.99 1.00 2.89
N ALA A 294 -1.81 0.07 3.38
CA ALA A 294 -1.88 -0.29 4.79
C ALA A 294 -0.54 -0.88 5.29
N LEU A 295 0.04 -1.84 4.57
CA LEU A 295 1.29 -2.50 4.98
C LEU A 295 2.49 -1.55 5.06
N LEU A 296 2.48 -0.44 4.29
CA LEU A 296 3.48 0.63 4.43
C LEU A 296 3.37 1.37 5.78
N GLN A 297 2.21 1.30 6.44
CA GLN A 297 1.93 1.90 7.74
C GLN A 297 2.08 0.94 8.93
N ASP A 298 2.42 -0.34 8.70
CA ASP A 298 2.61 -1.30 9.81
C ASP A 298 3.67 -0.79 10.77
N PRO A 299 3.37 -0.50 12.05
CA PRO A 299 4.29 0.19 12.97
C PRO A 299 5.59 -0.56 13.24
N ARG A 300 5.62 -1.89 13.02
CA ARG A 300 6.83 -2.70 13.21
C ARG A 300 7.80 -2.57 12.06
N GLY A 301 7.35 -2.23 10.86
CA GLY A 301 8.21 -2.10 9.68
C GLY A 301 7.53 -2.65 8.44
N VAL A 302 7.99 -2.18 7.28
CA VAL A 302 7.43 -2.60 5.99
C VAL A 302 7.86 -4.03 5.69
N PRO A 303 6.93 -4.96 5.38
CA PRO A 303 7.27 -6.32 4.97
C PRO A 303 7.80 -6.33 3.53
N GLY A 304 9.07 -5.94 3.37
CA GLY A 304 9.72 -5.66 2.08
C GLY A 304 9.42 -6.69 0.98
N PRO A 305 9.67 -7.99 1.16
CA PRO A 305 9.40 -8.99 0.12
C PRO A 305 7.94 -9.07 -0.33
N LEU A 306 6.98 -8.87 0.58
CA LEU A 306 5.55 -8.89 0.27
C LEU A 306 5.17 -7.62 -0.50
N VAL A 307 5.57 -6.45 0.02
CA VAL A 307 5.38 -5.14 -0.62
C VAL A 307 6.01 -5.08 -2.01
N GLY A 308 7.20 -5.64 -2.20
CA GLY A 308 7.86 -5.69 -3.51
C GLY A 308 7.19 -6.64 -4.51
N ARG A 309 6.48 -7.68 -4.06
CA ARG A 309 5.64 -8.48 -4.94
C ARG A 309 4.39 -7.71 -5.34
N ALA A 310 3.68 -7.15 -4.36
CA ALA A 310 2.48 -6.35 -4.60
C ALA A 310 2.76 -5.14 -5.51
N PHE A 311 3.86 -4.42 -5.27
CA PHE A 311 4.32 -3.33 -6.13
C PHE A 311 4.53 -3.80 -7.58
N ARG A 312 5.23 -4.91 -7.81
CA ARG A 312 5.45 -5.42 -9.17
C ARG A 312 4.16 -5.81 -9.86
N THR A 313 3.19 -6.39 -9.16
CA THR A 313 1.87 -6.69 -9.71
C THR A 313 1.16 -5.40 -10.12
N LEU A 314 1.10 -4.41 -9.23
CA LEU A 314 0.47 -3.11 -9.50
C LEU A 314 1.14 -2.35 -10.67
N MET A 315 2.46 -2.50 -10.86
CA MET A 315 3.22 -1.84 -11.94
C MET A 315 3.09 -2.53 -13.30
N ARG A 316 2.70 -3.81 -13.34
CA ARG A 316 2.46 -4.57 -14.58
C ARG A 316 1.12 -4.22 -15.22
N GLU A 317 0.14 -3.84 -14.42
CA GLU A 317 -1.14 -3.36 -14.93
C GLU A 317 -0.90 -2.03 -15.67
N GLU A 318 -1.16 -1.99 -16.96
CA GLU A 318 -1.16 -0.74 -17.73
C GLU A 318 -2.53 -0.09 -17.62
N VAL A 319 -2.55 1.23 -17.41
CA VAL A 319 -3.82 1.98 -17.46
C VAL A 319 -4.04 2.33 -18.91
N VAL A 320 -4.69 1.43 -19.65
CA VAL A 320 -5.09 1.71 -21.03
C VAL A 320 -6.12 2.83 -21.02
N ASP A 321 -5.95 3.83 -21.89
CA ASP A 321 -6.96 4.88 -22.11
C ASP A 321 -8.33 4.20 -22.29
N PRO A 322 -9.32 4.49 -21.42
CA PRO A 322 -10.66 3.92 -21.53
C PRO A 322 -11.33 4.16 -22.89
N ARG A 323 -10.87 5.13 -23.69
CA ARG A 323 -11.36 5.39 -25.05
C ARG A 323 -10.75 4.47 -26.11
N LEU A 324 -9.57 3.91 -25.85
CA LEU A 324 -8.84 3.01 -26.74
C LEU A 324 -9.13 1.53 -26.44
N GLY A 325 -9.49 1.21 -25.19
CA GLY A 325 -10.07 -0.08 -24.82
C GLY A 325 -11.53 -0.14 -25.28
N GLY A 326 -11.89 -1.16 -26.06
CA GLY A 326 -13.28 -1.35 -26.50
C GLY A 326 -14.27 -1.43 -25.31
N LEU A 327 -15.57 -1.33 -25.62
CA LEU A 327 -16.72 -1.47 -24.70
C LEU A 327 -16.75 -2.86 -24.03
N GLY A 328 -15.77 -3.17 -23.19
CA GLY A 328 -15.70 -4.33 -22.33
C GLY A 328 -15.88 -3.87 -20.90
N GLY A 329 -16.85 -4.45 -20.19
CA GLY A 329 -17.14 -4.19 -18.77
C GLY A 329 -16.06 -4.70 -17.81
N ASP A 330 -14.79 -4.62 -18.23
CA ASP A 330 -13.63 -4.98 -17.44
C ASP A 330 -13.32 -3.74 -16.61
N GLY A 331 -13.38 -3.82 -15.29
CA GLY A 331 -13.32 -2.68 -14.36
C GLY A 331 -12.09 -1.76 -14.49
N LEU A 332 -11.16 -1.99 -15.41
CA LEU A 332 -9.99 -1.16 -15.71
C LEU A 332 -10.33 0.23 -16.29
N SER A 333 -11.53 0.43 -16.84
CA SER A 333 -12.04 1.76 -17.27
C SER A 333 -12.77 2.54 -16.15
N SER A 334 -12.79 1.99 -14.94
CA SER A 334 -13.47 2.59 -13.79
C SER A 334 -12.56 3.55 -13.05
N LEU A 335 -13.10 4.72 -12.69
CA LEU A 335 -12.46 5.67 -11.79
C LEU A 335 -12.08 5.00 -10.46
N TRP A 336 -12.85 4.02 -9.99
CA TRP A 336 -12.57 3.33 -8.73
C TRP A 336 -11.24 2.57 -8.78
N THR A 337 -10.99 1.86 -9.88
CA THR A 337 -9.73 1.15 -10.10
C THR A 337 -8.56 2.13 -10.12
N LEU A 338 -8.73 3.22 -10.87
CA LEU A 338 -7.71 4.25 -11.01
C LEU A 338 -7.43 4.97 -9.68
N TRP A 339 -8.47 5.28 -8.90
CA TRP A 339 -8.35 5.93 -7.60
C TRP A 339 -7.57 5.10 -6.60
N TRP A 340 -7.93 3.83 -6.41
CA TRP A 340 -7.24 2.99 -5.42
C TRP A 340 -5.80 2.70 -5.84
N ARG A 341 -5.56 2.51 -7.15
CA ARG A 341 -4.20 2.48 -7.69
C ARG A 341 -3.44 3.75 -7.31
N LEU A 342 -3.98 4.93 -7.61
CA LEU A 342 -3.35 6.22 -7.29
C LEU A 342 -3.07 6.38 -5.79
N GLU A 343 -3.98 5.97 -4.90
CA GLU A 343 -3.74 5.99 -3.45
C GLU A 343 -2.49 5.16 -3.09
N ALA A 344 -2.41 3.93 -3.58
CA ALA A 344 -1.26 3.05 -3.34
C ALA A 344 0.04 3.63 -3.91
N LEU A 345 0.02 4.17 -5.13
CA LEU A 345 1.18 4.81 -5.75
C LEU A 345 1.63 6.06 -4.98
N ASN A 346 0.69 6.88 -4.53
CA ASN A 346 0.98 8.05 -3.72
C ASN A 346 1.58 7.64 -2.35
N ALA A 347 1.06 6.58 -1.72
CA ALA A 347 1.62 6.04 -0.49
C ALA A 347 3.06 5.53 -0.68
N LEU A 348 3.35 4.85 -1.80
CA LEU A 348 4.69 4.40 -2.18
C LEU A 348 5.64 5.55 -2.49
N SER A 349 5.14 6.70 -2.96
CA SER A 349 5.94 7.89 -3.25
C SER A 349 6.32 8.68 -1.99
N ARG A 350 5.63 8.42 -0.87
CA ARG A 350 5.81 9.10 0.42
C ARG A 350 5.91 8.08 1.55
N PRO A 351 6.78 7.06 1.45
CA PRO A 351 6.88 6.09 2.52
C PRO A 351 7.33 6.83 3.78
N PRO A 352 6.86 6.43 4.98
CA PRO A 352 7.46 6.87 6.22
C PRO A 352 8.88 6.30 6.25
N LEU A 353 9.83 7.02 5.64
CA LEU A 353 11.22 6.58 5.52
C LEU A 353 11.84 6.38 6.91
N LEU A 354 11.33 7.08 7.92
CA LEU A 354 11.80 7.06 9.29
C LEU A 354 10.63 7.00 10.26
N ARG A 355 10.81 6.22 11.34
CA ARG A 355 9.89 6.14 12.46
C ARG A 355 10.64 6.26 13.78
N ASP A 356 9.90 6.54 14.84
CA ASP A 356 10.47 6.63 16.18
C ASP A 356 11.17 5.32 16.56
N GLY A 357 12.43 5.43 16.99
CA GLY A 357 13.27 4.30 17.38
C GLY A 357 14.10 3.67 16.24
N ASP A 358 13.87 4.07 14.99
CA ASP A 358 14.68 3.63 13.85
C ASP A 358 16.13 4.13 13.94
N LEU A 359 17.06 3.37 13.35
CA LEU A 359 18.46 3.74 13.19
C LEU A 359 18.74 4.10 11.74
N VAL A 360 19.38 5.25 11.51
CA VAL A 360 19.76 5.72 10.17
C VAL A 360 21.26 5.63 10.00
N TYR A 361 21.69 4.86 9.00
CA TYR A 361 23.08 4.75 8.60
C TYR A 361 23.30 5.54 7.32
N TRP A 362 24.11 6.58 7.40
CA TRP A 362 24.56 7.37 6.26
C TRP A 362 25.87 6.79 5.72
N LEU A 363 25.80 6.09 4.59
CA LEU A 363 26.97 5.59 3.85
C LEU A 363 27.24 6.52 2.67
N PRO A 364 28.47 6.54 2.09
CA PRO A 364 28.81 7.43 0.99
C PRO A 364 27.85 7.34 -0.20
N ASP A 365 27.42 6.12 -0.55
CA ASP A 365 26.59 5.84 -1.73
C ASP A 365 25.20 5.28 -1.38
N ALA A 366 24.84 5.20 -0.09
CA ALA A 366 23.59 4.60 0.34
C ALA A 366 23.12 5.10 1.71
N THR A 367 21.81 5.19 1.91
CA THR A 367 21.22 5.37 3.23
C THR A 367 20.50 4.09 3.62
N VAL A 368 20.78 3.56 4.81
CA VAL A 368 20.10 2.36 5.32
C VAL A 368 19.32 2.74 6.57
N VAL A 369 18.02 2.47 6.55
CA VAL A 369 17.15 2.61 7.72
C VAL A 369 16.95 1.21 8.31
N GLN A 370 17.41 1.04 9.55
CA GLN A 370 17.18 -0.16 10.34
C GLN A 370 16.05 0.12 11.33
N HIS A 371 14.93 -0.57 11.14
CA HIS A 371 13.73 -0.34 11.92
C HIS A 371 13.91 -0.68 13.41
N ALA A 372 13.15 0.01 14.27
CA ALA A 372 13.23 -0.09 15.73
C ALA A 372 13.20 -1.52 16.27
N HIS A 373 12.35 -2.39 15.73
CA HIS A 373 12.26 -3.81 16.14
C HIS A 373 13.56 -4.60 15.89
N ALA A 374 14.37 -4.19 14.92
CA ALA A 374 15.63 -4.84 14.57
C ALA A 374 16.83 -4.21 15.27
N ARG A 375 16.66 -3.16 16.09
CA ARG A 375 17.73 -2.36 16.72
C ARG A 375 18.75 -3.20 17.49
N GLY A 376 18.31 -4.30 18.13
CA GLY A 376 19.18 -5.19 18.89
C GLY A 376 20.14 -6.05 18.04
N ARG A 377 20.03 -5.99 16.71
CA ARG A 377 20.85 -6.77 15.78
C ARG A 377 21.90 -5.89 15.13
N PRO A 378 23.16 -6.35 14.97
CA PRO A 378 24.15 -5.57 14.22
C PRO A 378 23.71 -5.47 12.75
N LEU A 379 23.88 -4.30 12.12
CA LEU A 379 23.50 -4.03 10.72
C LEU A 379 23.99 -5.13 9.76
N SER A 380 25.19 -5.65 9.99
CA SER A 380 25.78 -6.72 9.18
C SER A 380 25.02 -8.06 9.20
N SER A 381 24.14 -8.28 10.18
CA SER A 381 23.30 -9.47 10.32
C SER A 381 21.90 -9.31 9.70
N VAL A 382 21.56 -8.08 9.26
CA VAL A 382 20.27 -7.73 8.67
C VAL A 382 20.36 -7.69 7.15
N LEU A 383 21.53 -7.38 6.59
CA LEU A 383 21.74 -7.31 5.14
C LEU A 383 21.75 -8.71 4.48
N PRO A 384 20.86 -9.00 3.53
CA PRO A 384 20.81 -10.28 2.81
C PRO A 384 22.07 -10.49 1.96
N GLY A 385 22.59 -11.73 1.93
CA GLY A 385 23.69 -12.13 1.02
C GLY A 385 25.04 -12.46 1.67
N ARG A 386 25.12 -12.62 3.00
CA ARG A 386 26.35 -13.13 3.65
C ARG A 386 26.46 -14.65 3.74
N ALA A 387 25.36 -15.41 3.70
CA ALA A 387 25.43 -16.88 3.81
C ALA A 387 26.34 -17.48 2.72
N HIS A 388 26.16 -17.05 1.47
CA HIS A 388 26.97 -17.56 0.36
C HIS A 388 28.45 -17.14 0.46
N ARG A 389 28.74 -15.92 0.92
CA ARG A 389 30.13 -15.44 1.13
C ARG A 389 30.79 -16.13 2.32
N HIS A 390 30.04 -16.48 3.37
CA HIS A 390 30.53 -17.30 4.47
C HIS A 390 30.82 -18.73 4.02
N VAL A 391 29.91 -19.35 3.27
CA VAL A 391 30.11 -20.70 2.71
C VAL A 391 31.31 -20.72 1.75
N LEU A 392 31.43 -19.76 0.84
CA LEU A 392 32.60 -19.63 -0.06
C LEU A 392 33.90 -19.39 0.71
N ARG A 393 33.89 -18.58 1.77
CA ARG A 393 35.06 -18.41 2.65
C ARG A 393 35.38 -19.68 3.43
N LEU A 394 34.37 -20.40 3.92
CA LEU A 394 34.54 -21.63 4.70
C LEU A 394 35.04 -22.77 3.80
N LEU A 395 34.48 -22.92 2.60
CA LEU A 395 34.94 -23.79 1.52
C LEU A 395 36.37 -23.46 1.15
N ARG A 396 36.69 -22.19 0.88
CA ARG A 396 38.06 -21.77 0.55
C ARG A 396 39.04 -21.98 1.71
N ARG A 397 38.58 -21.85 2.96
CA ARG A 397 39.39 -22.07 4.17
C ARG A 397 39.64 -23.56 4.43
N HIS A 398 38.70 -24.45 4.11
CA HIS A 398 38.77 -25.89 4.41
C HIS A 398 38.78 -26.78 3.16
N TRP A 399 39.11 -26.23 1.99
CA TRP A 399 39.00 -26.94 0.71
C TRP A 399 39.79 -28.25 0.70
N ALA A 400 40.98 -28.26 1.33
CA ALA A 400 41.83 -29.44 1.41
C ALA A 400 41.20 -30.56 2.27
N ALA A 401 40.55 -30.19 3.39
CA ALA A 401 39.86 -31.15 4.25
C ALA A 401 38.61 -31.72 3.57
N LEU A 402 37.88 -30.88 2.83
CA LEU A 402 36.72 -31.31 2.06
C LEU A 402 37.10 -32.21 0.88
N ALA A 403 38.18 -31.90 0.17
CA ALA A 403 38.72 -32.75 -0.89
C ALA A 403 39.15 -34.11 -0.34
N LEU A 404 39.83 -34.15 0.81
CA LEU A 404 40.20 -35.39 1.49
C LEU A 404 38.96 -36.19 1.92
N ALA A 405 37.95 -35.53 2.48
CA ALA A 405 36.70 -36.18 2.88
C ALA A 405 35.97 -36.78 1.66
N LEU A 406 35.94 -36.08 0.52
CA LEU A 406 35.36 -36.59 -0.73
C LEU A 406 36.13 -37.78 -1.29
N VAL A 407 37.47 -37.76 -1.24
CA VAL A 407 38.31 -38.89 -1.65
C VAL A 407 38.08 -40.08 -0.72
N ALA A 408 38.02 -39.86 0.60
CA ALA A 408 37.73 -40.92 1.56
C ALA A 408 36.33 -41.51 1.35
N LEU A 409 35.31 -40.67 1.15
CA LEU A 409 33.94 -41.11 0.92
C LEU A 409 33.79 -41.87 -0.41
N GLY A 410 34.38 -41.34 -1.49
CA GLY A 410 34.40 -42.01 -2.80
C GLY A 410 35.15 -43.33 -2.76
N SER A 411 36.23 -43.40 -1.99
CA SER A 411 36.97 -44.66 -1.78
C SER A 411 36.19 -45.66 -0.93
N LEU A 412 35.45 -45.20 0.07
CA LEU A 412 34.59 -46.04 0.90
C LEU A 412 33.45 -46.63 0.05
N VAL A 413 32.86 -45.83 -0.83
CA VAL A 413 31.83 -46.28 -1.78
C VAL A 413 32.44 -47.28 -2.79
N GLY A 414 33.65 -47.03 -3.29
CA GLY A 414 34.36 -47.96 -4.17
C GLY A 414 34.61 -49.33 -3.52
N VAL A 415 34.94 -49.36 -2.23
CA VAL A 415 35.05 -50.62 -1.45
C VAL A 415 33.68 -51.26 -1.22
N ALA A 416 32.65 -50.48 -0.90
CA ALA A 416 31.30 -51.00 -0.65
C ALA A 416 30.64 -51.64 -1.89
N VAL A 417 31.04 -51.20 -3.09
CA VAL A 417 30.56 -51.74 -4.39
C VAL A 417 31.55 -52.76 -4.97
N ASP A 418 32.54 -53.20 -4.19
CA ASP A 418 33.55 -54.22 -4.56
C ASP A 418 34.41 -53.84 -5.78
N LEU A 419 34.51 -52.54 -6.08
CA LEU A 419 35.35 -52.02 -7.15
C LEU A 419 36.82 -51.96 -6.71
N TRP A 420 37.09 -51.69 -5.43
CA TRP A 420 38.43 -51.50 -4.85
C TRP A 420 38.64 -52.37 -3.60
N ASN A 421 39.90 -52.73 -3.33
CA ASN A 421 40.26 -53.42 -2.10
C ASN A 421 40.44 -52.42 -0.94
N TRP A 422 40.26 -52.88 0.30
CA TRP A 422 40.53 -52.08 1.51
C TRP A 422 41.94 -51.48 1.55
N ARG A 423 42.92 -52.12 0.90
CA ARG A 423 44.29 -51.59 0.77
C ARG A 423 44.33 -50.29 -0.03
N ASP A 424 43.52 -50.20 -1.09
CA ASP A 424 43.46 -49.04 -1.98
C ASP A 424 42.75 -47.86 -1.29
N PHE A 425 41.76 -48.14 -0.43
CA PHE A 425 41.15 -47.16 0.46
C PHE A 425 42.16 -46.53 1.44
N TRP A 426 42.96 -47.36 2.12
CA TRP A 426 43.95 -46.81 3.05
C TRP A 426 45.03 -45.98 2.34
N LEU A 427 45.44 -46.38 1.14
CA LEU A 427 46.38 -45.61 0.32
C LEU A 427 45.79 -44.26 -0.14
N SER A 428 44.51 -44.22 -0.52
CA SER A 428 43.85 -42.99 -0.97
C SER A 428 43.61 -41.98 0.15
N VAL A 429 43.58 -42.40 1.42
CA VAL A 429 43.41 -41.53 2.59
C VAL A 429 44.75 -41.14 3.22
N ILE A 430 45.69 -42.07 3.36
CA ILE A 430 46.98 -41.82 4.04
C ILE A 430 47.89 -40.91 3.21
N LEU A 431 47.96 -41.12 1.90
CA LEU A 431 48.86 -40.36 1.03
C LEU A 431 48.51 -38.85 1.00
N PRO A 432 47.24 -38.42 0.84
CA PRO A 432 46.92 -37.00 0.85
C PRO A 432 47.04 -36.36 2.25
N ILE A 433 46.83 -37.11 3.34
CA ILE A 433 47.09 -36.62 4.71
C ILE A 433 48.58 -36.32 4.89
N MET A 434 49.46 -37.23 4.48
CA MET A 434 50.91 -37.03 4.54
C MET A 434 51.35 -35.82 3.70
N LEU A 435 50.80 -35.67 2.48
CA LEU A 435 51.09 -34.54 1.61
C LEU A 435 50.61 -33.20 2.19
N THR A 436 49.42 -33.16 2.82
CA THR A 436 48.91 -31.92 3.45
C THR A 436 49.71 -31.54 4.69
N VAL A 437 50.11 -32.50 5.53
CA VAL A 437 51.00 -32.25 6.68
C VAL A 437 52.34 -31.71 6.21
N MET A 438 52.92 -32.29 5.15
CA MET A 438 54.18 -31.82 4.57
C MET A 438 54.05 -30.42 3.97
N GLN A 439 52.97 -30.14 3.25
CA GLN A 439 52.70 -28.82 2.67
C GLN A 439 52.56 -27.74 3.77
N GLU A 440 51.86 -28.04 4.87
CA GLU A 440 51.69 -27.10 5.97
C GLU A 440 53.00 -26.85 6.74
N ALA A 441 53.81 -27.90 6.93
CA ALA A 441 55.15 -27.78 7.49
C ALA A 441 56.09 -26.92 6.62
N MET A 442 56.03 -27.09 5.30
CA MET A 442 56.79 -26.26 4.35
C MET A 442 56.31 -24.81 4.33
N LYS A 443 55.00 -24.58 4.47
CA LYS A 443 54.41 -23.24 4.52
C LYS A 443 54.87 -22.48 5.75
N ARG A 444 54.85 -23.11 6.94
CA ARG A 444 55.36 -22.54 8.20
C ARG A 444 56.84 -22.14 8.12
N ARG A 445 57.67 -22.98 7.49
CA ARG A 445 59.09 -22.65 7.24
C ARG A 445 59.27 -21.43 6.34
N ARG A 446 58.45 -21.29 5.28
CA ARG A 446 58.48 -20.11 4.38
C ARG A 446 58.00 -18.82 5.07
N THR A 447 57.04 -18.88 5.99
CA THR A 447 56.59 -17.69 6.74
C THR A 447 57.62 -17.23 7.77
N GLN A 448 58.40 -18.14 8.36
CA GLN A 448 59.49 -17.81 9.29
C GLN A 448 60.72 -17.21 8.59
N GLN A 449 60.89 -17.43 7.28
CA GLN A 449 62.02 -16.89 6.49
C GLN A 449 61.73 -15.54 5.81
N ARG A 450 60.53 -14.97 5.97
CA ARG A 450 60.25 -13.61 5.47
C ARG A 450 60.80 -12.59 6.48
N PRO A 451 61.77 -11.73 6.12
CA PRO A 451 62.17 -10.63 6.98
C PRO A 451 60.97 -9.69 7.20
N PRO A 452 60.89 -8.99 8.36
CA PRO A 452 59.80 -8.05 8.62
C PRO A 452 59.75 -6.97 7.54
N PRO A 453 58.56 -6.47 7.16
CA PRO A 453 58.46 -5.38 6.22
C PRO A 453 59.21 -4.17 6.79
N ALA A 454 60.06 -3.55 5.96
CA ALA A 454 60.71 -2.30 6.30
C ALA A 454 59.63 -1.26 6.63
N VAL A 455 59.72 -0.69 7.83
CA VAL A 455 58.87 0.43 8.26
C VAL A 455 59.08 1.58 7.27
N ARG A 456 58.01 1.97 6.57
CA ARG A 456 57.88 3.27 5.91
C ARG A 456 56.56 3.87 6.31
#